data_AF-A0A925CP17-F1
#
_entry.id   AF-A0A925CP17-F1
#
_cell.length_a   1.000
_cell.length_b   1.000
_cell.length_c   1.000
_cell.angle_alpha   90.00
_cell.angle_beta   90.00
_cell.angle_gamma   90.00
#
_symmetry.space_group_name_H-M   'P 1'
#
loop_
_entity.id
_entity.type
_entity.pdbx_description
1 polymer ?
#
loop_
_entity_poly.entity_id
_entity_poly.type
_entity_poly.pdbx_seq_one_letter_code
_entity_poly.pdbx_strand_id
1 'polypeptide(L)'
;MTPQIAEQRDLFALFGVAPLRGRSDERLSVERAVTLAELEAAKAAAGSVLPTAEMSLCVDVLLDDTTDGAAATRKRKGKRKPVTDLEALRELVKVGTQDRPGTYRFLGSEGEVLYVGKSKQLRTRLLSYFRAEWPHDKGARILWRAARIEWEYQPSEFAALLRELRLIKQLRPRYNWMMKRDARHYCFVKLTPGVAPKLTVTRDASGDERGVYFGPYLSAGRVGEALRELSDVLGLRDCANDVRMHFRDQEELPVLAMPRTPGCIRHEIGKCLGPCVAAVTERVYTAQLALARAFLDGTSDGPLEALTARMQAHSDALEFERAAQSRDKLQRLELLRLQLEKLRFAVETLTFAYPVTGHGNETRVYLVKRGTVRADLKLPVSRREQLEFAEWSRRIFHAPERPTRQVPTHEIDELLLLSSWFQRNPGEFSRTLAPEQAVREFGA
;
A
#
# COMPACT_ATOMS: atom_id res chain seq x y z
N MET A 1 -27.49 11.49 -12.04
CA MET A 1 -26.42 10.47 -11.91
C MET A 1 -26.27 9.79 -13.25
N THR A 2 -25.14 9.96 -13.93
CA THR A 2 -24.81 9.22 -15.15
C THR A 2 -24.68 7.72 -14.84
N PRO A 3 -25.09 6.82 -15.75
CA PRO A 3 -25.02 5.36 -15.53
C PRO A 3 -23.62 4.85 -15.16
N GLN A 4 -22.57 5.52 -15.65
CA GLN A 4 -21.17 5.27 -15.33
C GLN A 4 -20.82 5.44 -13.83
N ILE A 5 -21.52 6.32 -13.11
CA ILE A 5 -21.30 6.60 -11.68
C ILE A 5 -21.97 5.53 -10.80
N ALA A 6 -23.05 4.90 -11.26
CA ALA A 6 -23.70 3.81 -10.54
C ALA A 6 -22.85 2.53 -10.54
N GLU A 7 -22.25 2.17 -11.68
CA GLU A 7 -21.32 1.04 -11.81
C GLU A 7 -20.04 1.23 -10.97
N GLN A 8 -19.55 2.47 -10.86
CA GLN A 8 -18.40 2.81 -10.01
C GLN A 8 -18.67 2.67 -8.51
N ARG A 9 -19.94 2.80 -8.07
CA ARG A 9 -20.31 2.65 -6.65
C ARG A 9 -20.22 1.19 -6.20
N ASP A 10 -20.60 0.24 -7.06
CA ASP A 10 -20.50 -1.19 -6.81
C ASP A 10 -19.05 -1.70 -6.86
N LEU A 11 -18.19 -1.02 -7.62
CA LEU A 11 -16.74 -1.27 -7.62
C LEU A 11 -16.09 -1.01 -6.26
N PHE A 12 -16.57 -0.03 -5.50
CA PHE A 12 -16.07 0.20 -4.16
C PHE A 12 -16.52 -0.87 -3.17
N ALA A 13 -17.73 -1.43 -3.29
CA ALA A 13 -18.18 -2.52 -2.41
C ALA A 13 -17.31 -3.79 -2.52
N LEU A 14 -16.70 -4.03 -3.68
CA LEU A 14 -15.81 -5.17 -3.94
C LEU A 14 -14.53 -5.16 -3.12
N PHE A 15 -14.08 -4.00 -2.64
CA PHE A 15 -12.85 -3.90 -1.86
C PHE A 15 -13.00 -4.31 -0.40
N GLY A 16 -14.22 -4.61 0.10
CA GLY A 16 -14.42 -5.24 1.41
C GLY A 16 -13.56 -4.67 2.54
N VAL A 17 -13.23 -3.37 2.49
CA VAL A 17 -12.34 -2.74 3.45
C VAL A 17 -13.21 -2.50 4.66
N ALA A 18 -13.15 -3.41 5.63
CA ALA A 18 -13.57 -3.07 6.98
C ALA A 18 -12.91 -1.71 7.30
N PRO A 19 -13.69 -0.68 7.69
CA PRO A 19 -13.15 0.65 7.87
C PRO A 19 -11.95 0.54 8.81
N LEU A 20 -10.79 1.11 8.43
CA LEU A 20 -9.72 1.41 9.39
C LEU A 20 -10.42 2.18 10.51
N ARG A 21 -10.68 1.52 11.65
CA ARG A 21 -11.44 2.08 12.76
C ARG A 21 -10.73 3.34 13.22
N GLY A 22 -11.15 4.49 12.71
CA GLY A 22 -10.98 5.74 13.39
C GLY A 22 -11.94 5.69 14.56
N ARG A 23 -11.43 5.46 15.77
CA ARG A 23 -12.22 5.60 16.99
C ARG A 23 -12.82 7.01 16.98
N SER A 24 -14.14 7.07 17.11
CA SER A 24 -14.94 8.26 17.33
C SER A 24 -14.49 8.97 18.60
N ASP A 25 -14.07 10.23 18.49
CA ASP A 25 -13.75 11.08 19.65
C ASP A 25 -15.05 11.67 20.21
N GLU A 26 -15.34 11.33 21.47
CA GLU A 26 -16.38 11.97 22.29
C GLU A 26 -15.98 13.41 22.64
N ARG A 27 -16.96 14.31 22.51
CA ARG A 27 -16.83 15.75 22.74
C ARG A 27 -16.68 16.05 24.22
N LEU A 28 -15.68 16.85 24.60
CA LEU A 28 -15.64 17.55 25.89
C LEU A 28 -15.06 18.95 25.68
N SER A 29 -15.96 19.92 25.78
CA SER A 29 -15.73 21.37 25.75
C SER A 29 -15.17 21.85 27.08
N VAL A 30 -14.04 22.57 27.08
CA VAL A 30 -13.71 23.51 28.17
C VAL A 30 -12.95 24.70 27.58
N GLU A 31 -13.53 25.88 27.75
CA GLU A 31 -12.95 27.18 27.44
C GLU A 31 -11.97 27.62 28.54
N ARG A 32 -10.91 28.33 28.16
CA ARG A 32 -10.38 29.46 28.94
C ARG A 32 -9.42 30.29 28.08
N ALA A 33 -9.66 31.60 28.10
CA ALA A 33 -8.84 32.61 27.43
C ALA A 33 -7.52 32.81 28.16
N VAL A 34 -6.42 32.89 27.40
CA VAL A 34 -5.09 33.26 27.88
C VAL A 34 -4.71 34.59 27.21
N THR A 35 -4.18 35.52 28.00
CA THR A 35 -3.97 36.93 27.65
C THR A 35 -2.71 37.15 26.81
N LEU A 36 -2.74 38.20 25.98
CA LEU A 36 -1.71 38.56 25.00
C LEU A 36 -0.27 38.69 25.55
N ALA A 37 -0.10 38.92 26.85
CA ALA A 37 1.22 39.11 27.47
C ALA A 37 2.07 37.81 27.50
N GLU A 38 1.44 36.63 27.56
CA GLU A 38 2.15 35.34 27.54
C GLU A 38 2.63 34.96 26.11
N LEU A 39 2.04 35.58 25.09
CA LEU A 39 2.32 35.34 23.67
C LEU A 39 3.62 36.01 23.18
N GLU A 40 4.04 37.09 23.84
CA GLU A 40 5.25 37.83 23.48
C GLU A 40 6.52 37.24 24.11
N ALA A 41 6.42 36.66 25.31
CA ALA A 41 7.53 35.98 25.98
C ALA A 41 7.99 34.71 25.22
N ALA A 42 7.06 33.96 24.61
CA ALA A 42 7.38 32.73 23.87
C ALA A 42 8.05 33.00 22.50
N LYS A 43 7.79 34.15 21.87
CA LYS A 43 8.44 34.54 20.60
C LYS A 43 9.91 34.91 20.78
N ALA A 44 10.31 35.44 21.94
CA ALA A 44 11.69 35.83 22.21
C ALA A 44 12.63 34.63 22.45
N ALA A 45 12.10 33.47 22.88
CA ALA A 45 12.90 32.27 23.15
C ALA A 45 13.20 31.41 21.90
N ALA A 46 12.44 31.61 20.81
CA ALA A 46 12.63 30.88 19.55
C ALA A 46 13.51 31.68 18.59
N GLY A 47 14.80 31.78 18.92
CA GLY A 47 15.83 32.36 18.05
C GLY A 47 15.88 31.68 16.68
N SER A 48 15.74 32.49 15.65
CA SER A 48 15.79 32.16 14.23
C SER A 48 17.18 31.72 13.77
N VAL A 49 17.35 30.51 13.22
CA VAL A 49 18.39 30.21 12.22
C VAL A 49 17.97 29.01 11.35
N LEU A 50 17.71 29.25 10.07
CA LEU A 50 17.96 28.29 8.97
C LEU A 50 19.46 28.42 8.61
N PRO A 51 20.16 27.34 8.19
CA PRO A 51 20.37 27.22 6.75
C PRO A 51 20.53 25.79 6.18
N THR A 52 20.20 25.73 4.89
CA THR A 52 20.76 24.98 3.73
C THR A 52 21.26 23.53 3.81
N ALA A 53 20.79 22.79 2.81
CA ALA A 53 21.23 21.53 2.23
C ALA A 53 22.73 21.20 2.35
N GLU A 54 23.01 19.92 2.64
CA GLU A 54 24.02 19.14 1.92
C GLU A 54 23.73 17.64 2.02
N MET A 55 24.08 16.96 0.94
CA MET A 55 23.84 15.56 0.60
C MET A 55 24.92 14.70 1.26
N SER A 56 24.57 13.62 1.97
CA SER A 56 25.56 12.62 2.38
C SER A 56 24.96 11.22 2.53
N LEU A 57 25.77 10.27 2.07
CA LEU A 57 25.53 8.86 1.79
C LEU A 57 24.89 8.07 2.94
N CYS A 58 24.03 7.11 2.53
CA CYS A 58 23.65 5.96 3.33
C CYS A 58 24.90 5.16 3.75
N VAL A 59 25.05 4.95 5.05
CA VAL A 59 25.82 3.83 5.60
C VAL A 59 24.81 2.87 6.22
N ASP A 60 24.76 1.66 5.70
CA ASP A 60 24.00 0.55 6.25
C ASP A 60 24.51 0.26 7.67
N VAL A 61 23.70 0.59 8.68
CA VAL A 61 23.83 0.05 10.02
C VAL A 61 22.74 -0.99 10.19
N LEU A 62 23.09 -2.22 9.84
CA LEU A 62 22.44 -3.43 10.34
C LEU A 62 22.57 -3.44 11.87
N LEU A 63 21.50 -3.08 12.57
CA LEU A 63 21.31 -3.50 13.95
C LEU A 63 20.01 -4.30 14.03
N ASP A 64 20.25 -5.60 13.95
CA ASP A 64 19.36 -6.68 14.33
C ASP A 64 19.00 -6.53 15.81
N ASP A 65 17.73 -6.33 16.09
CA ASP A 65 17.14 -6.49 17.43
C ASP A 65 15.84 -7.27 17.26
N THR A 66 15.99 -8.52 16.78
CA THR A 66 14.95 -9.54 16.81
C THR A 66 15.23 -10.58 17.89
N THR A 67 15.20 -10.18 19.17
CA THR A 67 15.11 -11.15 20.27
C THR A 67 14.24 -10.63 21.41
N ASP A 68 12.93 -10.86 21.32
CA ASP A 68 12.07 -11.04 22.50
C ASP A 68 11.71 -12.52 22.56
N GLY A 69 12.42 -13.29 23.39
CA GLY A 69 12.07 -14.67 23.68
C GLY A 69 13.22 -15.58 24.09
N ALA A 70 13.83 -15.36 25.26
CA ALA A 70 14.34 -16.43 26.14
C ALA A 70 14.94 -15.84 27.42
N ALA A 71 14.72 -16.54 28.53
CA ALA A 71 15.07 -16.13 29.88
C ALA A 71 16.58 -15.97 30.11
N ALA A 72 17.00 -14.81 30.65
CA ALA A 72 18.21 -14.67 31.46
C ALA A 72 18.22 -13.37 32.28
N THR A 73 18.29 -13.52 33.60
CA THR A 73 18.96 -12.67 34.58
C THR A 73 18.45 -11.23 34.78
N ARG A 74 17.65 -11.06 35.85
CA ARG A 74 17.30 -9.78 36.49
C ARG A 74 18.55 -8.94 36.78
N LYS A 75 18.80 -7.91 35.97
CA LYS A 75 19.58 -6.71 36.37
C LYS A 75 18.66 -5.49 36.39
N ARG A 76 18.81 -4.69 37.45
CA ARG A 76 17.97 -3.58 37.91
C ARG A 76 17.39 -2.73 36.75
N LYS A 77 16.05 -2.67 36.66
CA LYS A 77 15.30 -1.72 35.82
C LYS A 77 15.55 -0.29 36.33
N GLY A 78 16.56 0.39 35.79
CA GLY A 78 16.54 1.85 35.78
C GLY A 78 15.28 2.30 35.02
N LYS A 79 14.44 3.14 35.64
CA LYS A 79 13.30 3.76 34.95
C LYS A 79 13.88 4.49 33.73
N ARG A 80 13.68 3.95 32.52
CA ARG A 80 13.96 4.70 31.29
C ARG A 80 13.25 6.05 31.44
N LYS A 81 13.97 7.15 31.23
CA LYS A 81 13.38 8.50 31.24
C LYS A 81 12.94 8.83 29.81
N PRO A 82 11.91 9.68 29.62
CA PRO A 82 11.59 10.19 28.29
C PRO A 82 12.80 10.94 27.70
N VAL A 83 12.94 10.91 26.37
CA VAL A 83 14.04 11.57 25.65
C VAL A 83 14.02 13.08 25.83
N THR A 84 12.84 13.67 26.02
CA THR A 84 12.62 15.10 26.18
C THR A 84 11.58 15.38 27.26
N ASP A 85 11.56 16.61 27.76
CA ASP A 85 10.55 17.09 28.68
C ASP A 85 9.16 17.07 28.01
N LEU A 86 8.29 16.21 28.53
CA LEU A 86 6.94 16.00 28.01
C LEU A 86 6.02 17.18 28.33
N GLU A 87 6.27 17.93 29.41
CA GLU A 87 5.46 19.10 29.76
C GLU A 87 5.74 20.26 28.81
N ALA A 88 7.03 20.53 28.52
CA ALA A 88 7.44 21.52 27.53
C ALA A 88 6.89 21.20 26.13
N LEU A 89 6.98 19.93 25.69
CA LEU A 89 6.40 19.49 24.41
C LEU A 89 4.88 19.65 24.38
N ARG A 90 4.19 19.40 25.50
CA ARG A 90 2.74 19.56 25.61
C ARG A 90 2.32 21.01 25.47
N GLU A 91 3.00 21.94 26.16
CA GLU A 91 2.68 23.36 26.06
C GLU A 91 3.01 23.91 24.66
N LEU A 92 4.10 23.46 24.03
CA LEU A 92 4.41 23.79 22.64
C LEU A 92 3.29 23.36 21.68
N VAL A 93 2.75 22.15 21.84
CA VAL A 93 1.59 21.69 21.06
C VAL A 93 0.37 22.56 21.36
N LYS A 94 0.07 22.83 22.63
CA LYS A 94 -1.12 23.57 23.04
C LYS A 94 -1.16 25.01 22.50
N VAL A 95 -0.02 25.69 22.47
CA VAL A 95 0.12 27.07 21.97
C VAL A 95 0.31 27.11 20.45
N GLY A 96 1.12 26.20 19.90
CA GLY A 96 1.51 26.21 18.49
C GLY A 96 0.50 25.58 17.52
N THR A 97 -0.49 24.82 18.01
CA THR A 97 -1.43 24.08 17.17
C THR A 97 -2.87 24.56 17.30
N GLN A 98 -3.64 24.39 16.24
CA GLN A 98 -5.07 24.68 16.15
C GLN A 98 -5.83 23.41 15.73
N ASP A 99 -7.12 23.33 16.05
CA ASP A 99 -7.98 22.25 15.60
C ASP A 99 -8.37 22.45 14.13
N ARG A 100 -7.45 22.07 13.25
CA ARG A 100 -7.57 22.06 11.79
C ARG A 100 -7.11 20.72 11.23
N PRO A 101 -7.54 20.33 10.01
CA PRO A 101 -7.01 19.15 9.35
C PRO A 101 -5.51 19.30 9.11
N GLY A 102 -4.75 18.23 9.29
CA GLY A 102 -3.31 18.28 9.12
C GLY A 102 -2.62 16.94 9.32
N THR A 103 -1.33 16.95 9.04
CA THR A 103 -0.42 15.82 9.31
C THR A 103 0.57 16.23 10.40
N TYR A 104 1.05 15.25 11.15
CA TYR A 104 2.06 15.45 12.19
C TYR A 104 3.12 14.37 12.14
N ARG A 105 4.30 14.70 12.65
CA ARG A 105 5.49 13.85 12.68
C ARG A 105 6.13 13.90 14.06
N PHE A 106 6.45 12.74 14.60
CA PHE A 106 7.33 12.62 15.76
C PHE A 106 8.73 12.29 15.26
N LEU A 107 9.70 13.11 15.68
CA LEU A 107 11.10 12.96 15.33
C LEU A 107 11.87 12.52 16.57
N GLY A 108 12.86 11.65 16.39
CA GLY A 108 13.79 11.28 17.44
C GLY A 108 14.91 12.30 17.62
N SER A 109 15.88 11.97 18.47
CA SER A 109 16.99 12.86 18.82
C SER A 109 17.93 13.16 17.66
N GLU A 110 18.01 12.27 16.68
CA GLU A 110 18.90 12.41 15.51
C GLU A 110 18.16 13.02 14.31
N GLY A 111 16.92 13.48 14.50
CA GLY A 111 16.06 14.00 13.44
C GLY A 111 15.38 12.91 12.61
N GLU A 112 15.51 11.63 13.00
CA GLU A 112 14.87 10.52 12.32
C GLU A 112 13.35 10.54 12.55
N VAL A 113 12.56 10.30 11.50
CA VAL A 113 11.09 10.32 11.62
C VAL A 113 10.62 8.99 12.20
N LEU A 114 10.17 9.04 13.45
CA LEU A 114 9.69 7.87 14.19
C LEU A 114 8.27 7.48 13.78
N TYR A 115 7.39 8.46 13.64
CA TYR A 115 5.98 8.25 13.32
C TYR A 115 5.39 9.43 12.54
N VAL A 116 4.53 9.14 11.58
CA VAL A 116 3.69 10.09 10.84
C VAL A 116 2.22 9.74 11.11
N GLY A 117 1.40 10.75 11.38
CA GLY A 117 -0.05 10.58 11.51
C GLY A 117 -0.85 11.71 10.87
N LYS A 118 -2.15 11.49 10.68
CA LYS A 118 -3.13 12.51 10.27
C LYS A 118 -4.12 12.86 11.38
N SER A 119 -4.78 14.01 11.27
CA SER A 119 -5.98 14.32 12.03
C SER A 119 -6.93 15.26 11.28
N LYS A 120 -8.23 15.20 11.59
CA LYS A 120 -9.19 16.27 11.28
C LYS A 120 -9.06 17.45 12.25
N GLN A 121 -8.70 17.15 13.50
CA GLN A 121 -8.54 18.08 14.62
C GLN A 121 -7.14 17.89 15.19
N LEU A 122 -6.16 18.60 14.63
CA LEU A 122 -4.74 18.35 14.88
C LEU A 122 -4.36 18.55 16.35
N ARG A 123 -4.75 19.67 16.96
CA ARG A 123 -4.45 19.98 18.37
C ARG A 123 -5.00 18.90 19.31
N THR A 124 -6.29 18.59 19.19
CA THR A 124 -6.94 17.56 20.01
C THR A 124 -6.23 16.20 19.89
N ARG A 125 -5.87 15.82 18.66
CA ARG A 125 -5.17 14.57 18.39
C ARG A 125 -3.76 14.53 18.94
N LEU A 126 -2.99 15.61 18.85
CA LEU A 126 -1.64 15.66 19.42
C LEU A 126 -1.69 15.62 20.95
N LEU A 127 -2.63 16.35 21.55
CA LEU A 127 -2.83 16.34 23.01
C LEU A 127 -3.28 14.98 23.54
N SER A 128 -3.94 14.13 22.74
CA SER A 128 -4.32 12.77 23.18
C SER A 128 -3.12 11.87 23.47
N TYR A 129 -1.97 12.08 22.80
CA TYR A 129 -0.75 11.30 23.06
C TYR A 129 -0.19 11.52 24.48
N PHE A 130 -0.40 12.71 25.06
CA PHE A 130 0.05 13.03 26.41
C PHE A 130 -0.84 12.44 27.51
N ARG A 131 -2.02 11.91 27.15
CA ARG A 131 -2.93 11.20 28.06
C ARG A 131 -2.71 9.68 28.05
N ALA A 132 -1.91 9.19 27.10
CA ALA A 132 -1.64 7.77 26.93
C ALA A 132 -0.75 7.21 28.05
N GLU A 133 -1.07 6.02 28.54
CA GLU A 133 -0.37 5.42 29.69
C GLU A 133 0.86 4.59 29.26
N TRP A 134 2.03 4.94 29.80
CA TRP A 134 3.28 4.19 29.59
C TRP A 134 3.34 2.93 30.47
N PRO A 135 3.86 1.76 30.00
CA PRO A 135 4.43 1.45 28.69
C PRO A 135 3.48 0.74 27.71
N HIS A 136 2.26 0.44 28.14
CA HIS A 136 1.32 -0.38 27.40
C HIS A 136 0.70 0.36 26.22
N ASP A 137 0.49 1.68 26.35
CA ASP A 137 0.01 2.49 25.26
C ASP A 137 1.13 2.79 24.25
N LYS A 138 0.87 2.42 23.01
CA LYS A 138 1.77 2.66 21.90
C LYS A 138 1.98 4.15 21.61
N GLY A 139 0.96 4.99 21.76
CA GLY A 139 1.08 6.43 21.66
C GLY A 139 2.09 6.96 22.67
N ALA A 140 2.07 6.44 23.89
CA ALA A 140 3.09 6.74 24.89
C ALA A 140 4.50 6.28 24.43
N ARG A 141 4.64 5.13 23.75
CA ARG A 141 5.93 4.64 23.17
C ARG A 141 6.52 5.52 22.10
N ILE A 142 5.67 6.10 21.28
CA ILE A 142 6.10 7.05 20.26
C ILE A 142 6.54 8.34 20.95
N LEU A 143 5.68 8.88 21.81
CA LEU A 143 5.91 10.14 22.51
C LEU A 143 7.19 10.10 23.39
N TRP A 144 7.40 9.02 24.14
CA TRP A 144 8.56 8.87 25.02
C TRP A 144 9.91 8.83 24.30
N ARG A 145 9.92 8.42 23.03
CA ARG A 145 11.12 8.39 22.19
C ARG A 145 11.25 9.62 21.30
N ALA A 146 10.21 10.44 21.22
CA ALA A 146 10.24 11.64 20.40
C ALA A 146 11.03 12.74 21.11
N ALA A 147 11.93 13.37 20.37
CA ALA A 147 12.60 14.60 20.78
C ALA A 147 11.83 15.84 20.32
N ARG A 148 11.14 15.76 19.17
CA ARG A 148 10.40 16.87 18.58
C ARG A 148 9.11 16.42 17.91
N ILE A 149 8.13 17.31 17.87
CA ILE A 149 6.88 17.15 17.13
C ILE A 149 6.81 18.26 16.07
N GLU A 150 6.57 17.86 14.83
CA GLU A 150 6.28 18.77 13.72
C GLU A 150 4.87 18.55 13.19
N TRP A 151 4.26 19.58 12.63
CA TRP A 151 2.96 19.46 11.97
C TRP A 151 2.85 20.36 10.73
N GLU A 152 1.97 19.95 9.82
CA GLU A 152 1.66 20.65 8.58
C GLU A 152 0.13 20.69 8.44
N TYR A 153 -0.45 21.89 8.40
CA TYR A 153 -1.87 22.06 8.14
C TYR A 153 -2.20 21.69 6.70
N GLN A 154 -3.39 21.13 6.53
CA GLN A 154 -3.88 20.68 5.23
C GLN A 154 -5.27 21.27 5.00
N PRO A 155 -5.63 21.56 3.75
CA PRO A 155 -6.86 22.25 3.42
C PRO A 155 -8.08 21.41 3.80
N SER A 156 -8.03 20.08 3.67
CA SER A 156 -9.15 19.20 4.03
C SER A 156 -8.68 17.93 4.73
N GLU A 157 -9.62 17.17 5.29
CA GLU A 157 -9.32 15.83 5.80
C GLU A 157 -8.74 14.93 4.70
N PHE A 158 -9.33 14.99 3.49
CA PHE A 158 -8.84 14.21 2.35
C PHE A 158 -7.39 14.57 2.02
N ALA A 159 -7.05 15.87 2.02
CA ALA A 159 -5.69 16.35 1.82
C ALA A 159 -4.73 15.82 2.88
N ALA A 160 -5.12 15.86 4.16
CA ALA A 160 -4.35 15.32 5.27
C ALA A 160 -4.09 13.81 5.11
N LEU A 161 -5.10 13.09 4.66
CA LEU A 161 -5.05 11.65 4.48
C LEU A 161 -4.14 11.26 3.29
N LEU A 162 -4.21 11.99 2.18
CA LEU A 162 -3.31 11.83 1.05
C LEU A 162 -1.86 12.19 1.41
N ARG A 163 -1.65 13.31 2.12
CA ARG A 163 -0.33 13.76 2.57
C ARG A 163 0.32 12.76 3.52
N GLU A 164 -0.43 12.24 4.49
CA GLU A 164 0.04 11.21 5.42
C GLU A 164 0.54 9.98 4.65
N LEU A 165 -0.26 9.49 3.69
CA LEU A 165 0.13 8.31 2.91
C LEU A 165 1.46 8.55 2.18
N ARG A 166 1.61 9.71 1.53
CA ARG A 166 2.84 10.08 0.80
C ARG A 166 4.04 10.21 1.73
N LEU A 167 3.88 10.85 2.89
CA LEU A 167 4.93 10.97 3.90
C LEU A 167 5.36 9.60 4.44
N ILE A 168 4.42 8.70 4.74
CA ILE A 168 4.76 7.34 5.20
C ILE A 168 5.51 6.57 4.12
N LYS A 169 5.13 6.72 2.84
CA LYS A 169 5.83 6.06 1.72
C LYS A 169 7.26 6.59 1.57
N GLN A 170 7.44 7.90 1.62
CA GLN A 170 8.72 8.56 1.43
C GLN A 170 9.68 8.32 2.60
N LEU A 171 9.18 8.44 3.84
CA LEU A 171 10.02 8.45 5.05
C LEU A 171 10.13 7.08 5.73
N ARG A 172 9.24 6.13 5.38
CA ARG A 172 9.11 4.79 5.98
C ARG A 172 9.34 4.77 7.51
N PRO A 173 8.60 5.58 8.30
CA PRO A 173 8.86 5.72 9.73
C PRO A 173 8.76 4.38 10.45
N ARG A 174 9.67 4.12 11.40
CA ARG A 174 9.80 2.84 12.11
C ARG A 174 8.46 2.36 12.68
N TYR A 175 7.72 3.24 13.35
CA TYR A 175 6.46 2.87 13.98
C TYR A 175 5.31 2.68 12.98
N ASN A 176 5.28 3.41 11.87
CA ASN A 176 4.29 3.20 10.81
C ASN A 176 4.51 1.87 10.08
N TRP A 177 5.76 1.45 9.89
CA TRP A 177 6.05 0.18 9.23
C TRP A 177 5.64 -1.02 10.10
N MET A 178 5.97 -0.99 11.39
CA MET A 178 5.49 -1.99 12.36
C MET A 178 3.95 -2.11 12.35
N MET A 179 3.24 -1.01 12.12
CA MET A 179 1.77 -1.03 11.97
C MET A 179 1.27 -1.67 10.70
N LYS A 180 1.93 -1.40 9.57
CA LYS A 180 1.47 -1.86 8.27
C LYS A 180 1.57 -3.39 8.14
N ARG A 181 2.52 -4.04 8.83
CA ARG A 181 2.68 -5.50 8.79
C ARG A 181 1.45 -6.24 9.35
N ASP A 182 0.84 -5.71 10.41
CA ASP A 182 -0.31 -6.35 11.08
C ASP A 182 -1.67 -5.92 10.50
N ALA A 183 -1.75 -4.75 9.87
CA ALA A 183 -3.02 -4.13 9.45
C ALA A 183 -3.34 -4.24 7.94
N ARG A 184 -2.45 -4.81 7.11
CA ARG A 184 -2.73 -5.00 5.68
C ARG A 184 -3.74 -6.14 5.49
N HIS A 185 -4.99 -5.77 5.29
CA HIS A 185 -6.08 -6.67 4.85
C HIS A 185 -5.96 -7.11 3.38
N TYR A 186 -4.86 -6.75 2.71
CA TYR A 186 -4.62 -7.08 1.32
C TYR A 186 -3.25 -7.74 1.12
N CYS A 187 -3.16 -8.53 0.07
CA CYS A 187 -1.96 -9.25 -0.35
C CYS A 187 -1.80 -9.14 -1.88
N PHE A 188 -0.63 -9.55 -2.35
CA PHE A 188 -0.22 -9.48 -3.74
C PHE A 188 0.37 -10.82 -4.14
N VAL A 189 0.22 -11.16 -5.41
CA VAL A 189 1.00 -12.20 -6.05
C VAL A 189 2.29 -11.54 -6.54
N LYS A 190 3.43 -11.96 -6.00
CA LYS A 190 4.76 -11.55 -6.43
C LYS A 190 5.37 -12.63 -7.30
N LEU A 191 5.81 -12.24 -8.49
CA LEU A 191 6.75 -13.02 -9.28
C LEU A 191 8.17 -12.73 -8.77
N THR A 192 8.83 -13.76 -8.23
CA THR A 192 10.17 -13.60 -7.65
C THR A 192 11.22 -13.33 -8.73
N PRO A 193 12.21 -12.45 -8.48
CA PRO A 193 13.36 -12.34 -9.38
C PRO A 193 14.24 -13.60 -9.30
N GLY A 194 15.12 -13.80 -10.31
CA GLY A 194 16.12 -14.87 -10.33
C GLY A 194 15.98 -15.83 -11.52
N VAL A 195 16.82 -16.86 -11.54
CA VAL A 195 16.96 -17.81 -12.67
C VAL A 195 15.72 -18.68 -12.89
N ALA A 196 15.06 -19.14 -11.84
CA ALA A 196 13.79 -19.86 -11.91
C ALA A 196 12.74 -19.13 -11.06
N PRO A 197 12.09 -18.10 -11.62
CA PRO A 197 11.05 -17.33 -10.95
C PRO A 197 9.86 -18.18 -10.52
N LYS A 198 9.22 -17.81 -9.42
CA LYS A 198 7.98 -18.43 -8.95
C LYS A 198 6.95 -17.41 -8.51
N LEU A 199 5.72 -17.86 -8.37
CA LEU A 199 4.62 -17.07 -7.83
C LEU A 199 4.56 -17.24 -6.32
N THR A 200 4.50 -16.13 -5.59
CA THR A 200 4.42 -16.12 -4.12
C THR A 200 3.39 -15.12 -3.64
N VAL A 201 2.69 -15.41 -2.55
CA VAL A 201 1.83 -14.43 -1.91
C VAL A 201 2.66 -13.58 -0.96
N THR A 202 2.57 -12.25 -1.09
CA THR A 202 3.22 -11.30 -0.19
C THR A 202 2.24 -10.23 0.27
N ARG A 203 2.35 -9.81 1.53
CA ARG A 203 1.69 -8.58 2.02
C ARG A 203 2.58 -7.35 1.85
N ASP A 204 3.84 -7.57 1.48
CA ASP A 204 4.85 -6.54 1.29
C ASP A 204 5.13 -6.32 -0.18
N ALA A 205 4.59 -5.20 -0.63
CA ALA A 205 4.61 -4.75 -1.99
C ALA A 205 5.60 -3.56 -2.15
N SER A 206 5.92 -2.89 -1.04
CA SER A 206 6.72 -1.66 -1.00
C SER A 206 8.25 -1.89 -0.91
N GLY A 207 8.70 -3.14 -0.77
CA GLY A 207 10.08 -3.45 -0.36
C GLY A 207 11.07 -3.81 -1.47
N ASP A 208 10.60 -4.21 -2.65
CA ASP A 208 11.46 -4.75 -3.70
C ASP A 208 11.08 -4.12 -5.05
N GLU A 209 11.78 -3.05 -5.43
CA GLU A 209 11.48 -2.24 -6.63
C GLU A 209 11.61 -3.01 -7.95
N ARG A 210 12.16 -4.23 -7.92
CA ARG A 210 12.42 -5.06 -9.11
C ARG A 210 11.45 -6.24 -9.27
N GLY A 211 10.50 -6.44 -8.34
CA GLY A 211 9.52 -7.52 -8.43
C GLY A 211 8.31 -7.14 -9.30
N VAL A 212 7.77 -8.11 -10.06
CA VAL A 212 6.46 -7.96 -10.71
C VAL A 212 5.37 -8.38 -9.72
N TYR A 213 4.38 -7.52 -9.52
CA TYR A 213 3.30 -7.72 -8.56
C TYR A 213 1.93 -7.70 -9.26
N PHE A 214 1.03 -8.59 -8.84
CA PHE A 214 -0.37 -8.64 -9.24
C PHE A 214 -1.27 -8.53 -8.01
N GLY A 215 -2.40 -7.85 -8.14
CA GLY A 215 -3.31 -7.54 -7.03
C GLY A 215 -3.55 -6.03 -6.89
N PRO A 216 -4.15 -5.56 -5.78
CA PRO A 216 -4.31 -6.23 -4.48
C PRO A 216 -5.46 -7.26 -4.40
N TYR A 217 -5.32 -8.23 -3.49
CA TYR A 217 -6.33 -9.23 -3.15
C TYR A 217 -6.63 -9.23 -1.64
N LEU A 218 -7.87 -9.53 -1.25
CA LEU A 218 -8.30 -9.46 0.16
C LEU A 218 -7.90 -10.68 1.02
N SER A 219 -7.76 -11.86 0.42
CA SER A 219 -7.50 -13.09 1.17
C SER A 219 -6.23 -13.77 0.71
N ALA A 220 -5.17 -13.65 1.52
CA ALA A 220 -3.90 -14.33 1.29
C ALA A 220 -4.05 -15.86 1.24
N GLY A 221 -4.99 -16.42 2.01
CA GLY A 221 -5.28 -17.87 2.00
C GLY A 221 -5.86 -18.32 0.67
N ARG A 222 -6.95 -17.68 0.22
CA ARG A 222 -7.62 -18.04 -1.06
C ARG A 222 -6.69 -17.82 -2.26
N VAL A 223 -5.96 -16.71 -2.27
CA VAL A 223 -4.96 -16.44 -3.32
C VAL A 223 -3.84 -17.48 -3.28
N GLY A 224 -3.36 -17.84 -2.08
CA GLY A 224 -2.33 -18.85 -1.93
C GLY A 224 -2.77 -20.24 -2.44
N GLU A 225 -4.03 -20.61 -2.22
CA GLU A 225 -4.60 -21.83 -2.80
C GLU A 225 -4.68 -21.75 -4.32
N ALA A 226 -5.26 -20.69 -4.87
CA ALA A 226 -5.36 -20.51 -6.32
C ALA A 226 -3.98 -20.48 -7.00
N LEU A 227 -2.98 -19.83 -6.40
CA LEU A 227 -1.60 -19.84 -6.90
C LEU A 227 -0.95 -21.22 -6.88
N ARG A 228 -1.21 -22.02 -5.84
CA ARG A 228 -0.73 -23.40 -5.80
C ARG A 228 -1.34 -24.20 -6.94
N GLU A 229 -2.64 -24.06 -7.20
CA GLU A 229 -3.29 -24.75 -8.31
C GLU A 229 -2.78 -24.28 -9.67
N LEU A 230 -2.56 -22.98 -9.86
CA LEU A 230 -1.94 -22.43 -11.07
C LEU A 230 -0.53 -23.01 -11.28
N SER A 231 0.26 -23.09 -10.20
CA SER A 231 1.62 -23.64 -10.24
C SER A 231 1.60 -25.14 -10.53
N ASP A 232 0.65 -25.89 -9.95
CA ASP A 232 0.45 -27.33 -10.21
C ASP A 232 0.11 -27.59 -11.69
N VAL A 233 -0.74 -26.77 -12.30
CA VAL A 233 -1.16 -26.92 -13.71
C VAL A 233 0.00 -26.65 -14.67
N LEU A 234 0.82 -25.63 -14.37
CA LEU A 234 1.93 -25.20 -15.22
C LEU A 234 3.28 -25.85 -14.85
N GLY A 235 3.31 -26.69 -13.81
CA GLY A 235 4.52 -27.35 -13.34
C GLY A 235 5.56 -26.40 -12.74
N LEU A 236 5.14 -25.24 -12.23
CA LEU A 236 6.02 -24.25 -11.62
C LEU A 236 6.42 -24.65 -10.20
N ARG A 237 7.55 -24.09 -9.73
CA ARG A 237 8.07 -24.37 -8.39
C ARG A 237 7.34 -23.54 -7.34
N ASP A 238 7.24 -24.07 -6.13
CA ASP A 238 6.79 -23.37 -4.92
C ASP A 238 7.77 -23.53 -3.74
N CYS A 239 8.87 -24.27 -3.94
CA CYS A 239 9.88 -24.54 -2.90
C CYS A 239 10.53 -23.26 -2.37
N ALA A 240 11.12 -23.33 -1.18
CA ALA A 240 11.74 -22.20 -0.49
C ALA A 240 12.84 -21.49 -1.33
N ASN A 241 13.09 -20.21 -1.04
CA ASN A 241 13.95 -19.35 -1.87
C ASN A 241 15.45 -19.71 -1.79
N ASP A 242 15.86 -20.36 -0.71
CA ASP A 242 17.20 -20.87 -0.44
C ASP A 242 17.57 -22.09 -1.28
N VAL A 243 16.58 -22.78 -1.87
CA VAL A 243 16.83 -23.89 -2.79
C VAL A 243 17.48 -23.36 -4.08
N ARG A 244 18.67 -23.88 -4.38
CA ARG A 244 19.41 -23.58 -5.62
C ARG A 244 18.72 -24.20 -6.84
N MET A 245 18.78 -23.47 -7.96
CA MET A 245 18.10 -23.82 -9.20
C MET A 245 19.12 -24.01 -10.30
N HIS A 246 18.98 -25.12 -11.03
CA HIS A 246 19.88 -25.58 -12.08
C HIS A 246 19.02 -26.13 -13.22
N PHE A 247 19.14 -25.55 -14.42
CA PHE A 247 18.45 -26.07 -15.59
C PHE A 247 19.30 -27.11 -16.31
N ARG A 248 18.64 -28.01 -17.06
CA ARG A 248 19.29 -29.10 -17.80
C ARG A 248 20.29 -28.60 -18.85
N ASP A 249 19.98 -27.46 -19.44
CA ASP A 249 20.71 -26.79 -20.52
C ASP A 249 21.76 -25.78 -20.02
N GLN A 250 21.99 -25.70 -18.70
CA GLN A 250 23.08 -24.89 -18.16
C GLN A 250 24.40 -25.66 -18.25
N GLU A 251 25.36 -25.07 -18.97
CA GLU A 251 26.73 -25.60 -19.04
C GLU A 251 27.44 -25.36 -17.70
N GLU A 252 27.64 -26.42 -16.93
CA GLU A 252 28.47 -26.41 -15.72
C GLU A 252 29.84 -27.03 -16.03
N LEU A 253 30.91 -26.34 -15.65
CA LEU A 253 32.25 -26.93 -15.68
C LEU A 253 32.26 -28.16 -14.77
N PRO A 254 32.71 -29.35 -15.24
CA PRO A 254 32.63 -30.60 -14.47
C PRO A 254 33.31 -30.53 -13.08
N VAL A 255 34.30 -29.65 -12.94
CA VAL A 255 35.08 -29.43 -11.71
C VAL A 255 34.32 -28.57 -10.68
N LEU A 256 33.26 -27.88 -11.10
CA LEU A 256 32.40 -27.02 -10.26
C LEU A 256 30.99 -27.58 -10.06
N ALA A 257 30.68 -28.74 -10.66
CA ALA A 257 29.38 -29.37 -10.59
C ALA A 257 29.07 -29.83 -9.15
N MET A 258 28.16 -29.12 -8.48
CA MET A 258 27.70 -29.50 -7.14
C MET A 258 26.76 -30.72 -7.21
N PRO A 259 26.70 -31.54 -6.14
CA PRO A 259 25.74 -32.64 -6.08
C PRO A 259 24.32 -32.09 -6.22
N ARG A 260 23.59 -32.64 -7.20
CA ARG A 260 22.20 -32.24 -7.47
C ARG A 260 21.33 -32.61 -6.28
N THR A 261 20.40 -31.72 -5.94
CA THR A 261 19.37 -32.00 -4.95
C THR A 261 18.57 -33.23 -5.37
N PRO A 262 18.26 -34.18 -4.48
CA PRO A 262 17.31 -35.25 -4.78
C PRO A 262 15.93 -34.70 -5.18
N GLY A 263 15.21 -35.45 -6.03
CA GLY A 263 13.85 -35.12 -6.44
C GLY A 263 12.92 -35.00 -5.22
N CYS A 264 12.19 -33.88 -5.12
CA CYS A 264 11.16 -33.75 -4.10
C CYS A 264 9.86 -34.42 -4.56
N ILE A 265 8.98 -34.74 -3.62
CA ILE A 265 7.70 -35.41 -3.91
C ILE A 265 6.88 -34.73 -5.01
N ARG A 266 6.88 -33.39 -5.09
CA ARG A 266 6.16 -32.65 -6.13
C ARG A 266 6.70 -32.93 -7.53
N HIS A 267 8.00 -33.13 -7.67
CA HIS A 267 8.62 -33.48 -8.94
C HIS A 267 8.27 -34.93 -9.32
N GLU A 268 8.41 -35.86 -8.37
CA GLU A 268 8.12 -37.28 -8.58
C GLU A 268 6.67 -37.54 -9.05
N ILE A 269 5.71 -36.78 -8.53
CA ILE A 269 4.29 -36.87 -8.93
C ILE A 269 3.93 -35.96 -10.11
N GLY A 270 4.91 -35.35 -10.79
CA GLY A 270 4.72 -34.55 -12.01
C GLY A 270 4.08 -33.17 -11.80
N LYS A 271 4.01 -32.65 -10.57
CA LYS A 271 3.47 -31.31 -10.25
C LYS A 271 4.49 -30.18 -10.34
N CYS A 272 5.76 -30.52 -10.52
CA CYS A 272 6.85 -29.56 -10.69
C CYS A 272 7.80 -30.10 -11.76
N LEU A 273 8.19 -29.23 -12.70
CA LEU A 273 9.14 -29.57 -13.77
C LEU A 273 10.56 -29.86 -13.24
N GLY A 274 10.83 -29.55 -11.97
CA GLY A 274 12.09 -29.90 -11.30
C GLY A 274 13.31 -29.08 -11.73
N PRO A 275 13.25 -27.73 -11.76
CA PRO A 275 14.44 -26.90 -12.01
C PRO A 275 15.47 -26.98 -10.89
N CYS A 276 15.19 -27.58 -9.73
CA CYS A 276 16.19 -27.80 -8.67
C CYS A 276 17.04 -29.06 -8.87
N VAL A 277 16.62 -29.95 -9.78
CA VAL A 277 17.26 -31.23 -10.07
C VAL A 277 17.74 -31.32 -11.52
N ALA A 278 17.73 -30.20 -12.26
CA ALA A 278 18.04 -30.13 -13.69
C ALA A 278 17.15 -31.05 -14.56
N ALA A 279 15.90 -31.28 -14.14
CA ALA A 279 14.95 -32.07 -14.92
C ALA A 279 14.29 -31.30 -16.06
N VAL A 280 14.44 -29.98 -16.15
CA VAL A 280 13.82 -29.15 -17.20
C VAL A 280 14.83 -28.15 -17.77
N THR A 281 14.64 -27.75 -19.02
CA THR A 281 15.41 -26.67 -19.65
C THR A 281 14.86 -25.30 -19.27
N GLU A 282 15.71 -24.28 -19.30
CA GLU A 282 15.32 -22.90 -19.01
C GLU A 282 14.20 -22.43 -19.95
N ARG A 283 14.29 -22.79 -21.25
CA ARG A 283 13.32 -22.41 -22.27
C ARG A 283 11.91 -22.94 -21.96
N VAL A 284 11.79 -24.21 -21.56
CA VAL A 284 10.50 -24.83 -21.24
C VAL A 284 9.91 -24.21 -19.98
N TYR A 285 10.74 -24.02 -18.95
CA TYR A 285 10.30 -23.39 -17.71
C TYR A 285 9.81 -21.95 -17.93
N THR A 286 10.55 -21.18 -18.72
CA THR A 286 10.21 -19.78 -19.05
C THR A 286 8.92 -19.69 -19.86
N ALA A 287 8.65 -20.65 -20.75
CA ALA A 287 7.39 -20.70 -21.49
C ALA A 287 6.19 -20.91 -20.55
N GLN A 288 6.30 -21.81 -19.57
CA GLN A 288 5.25 -22.02 -18.57
C GLN A 288 5.06 -20.78 -17.68
N LEU A 289 6.16 -20.11 -17.32
CA LEU A 289 6.11 -18.87 -16.58
C LEU A 289 5.41 -17.75 -17.37
N ALA A 290 5.64 -17.68 -18.68
CA ALA A 290 4.97 -16.72 -19.57
C ALA A 290 3.46 -16.96 -19.62
N LEU A 291 3.00 -18.22 -19.63
CA LEU A 291 1.57 -18.55 -19.52
C LEU A 291 0.99 -18.12 -18.17
N ALA A 292 1.70 -18.37 -17.07
CA ALA A 292 1.27 -17.94 -15.74
C ALA A 292 1.14 -16.41 -15.66
N ARG A 293 2.10 -15.69 -16.23
CA ARG A 293 2.07 -14.23 -16.34
C ARG A 293 0.92 -13.75 -17.22
N ALA A 294 0.73 -14.36 -18.39
CA ALA A 294 -0.34 -14.00 -19.32
C ALA A 294 -1.74 -14.17 -18.69
N PHE A 295 -1.92 -15.21 -17.87
CA PHE A 295 -3.12 -15.45 -17.09
C PHE A 295 -3.34 -14.37 -16.02
N LEU A 296 -2.31 -14.03 -15.23
CA LEU A 296 -2.40 -12.97 -14.21
C LEU A 296 -2.54 -11.56 -14.81
N ASP A 297 -2.02 -11.33 -16.01
CA ASP A 297 -2.25 -10.10 -16.79
C ASP A 297 -3.67 -10.04 -17.40
N GLY A 298 -4.40 -11.17 -17.43
CA GLY A 298 -5.72 -11.29 -18.03
C GLY A 298 -5.71 -11.29 -19.57
N THR A 299 -4.63 -11.78 -20.18
CA THR A 299 -4.44 -11.83 -21.65
C THR A 299 -4.67 -13.22 -22.24
N SER A 300 -4.69 -14.26 -21.40
CA SER A 300 -4.85 -15.64 -21.84
C SER A 300 -5.54 -16.48 -20.77
N ASP A 301 -6.40 -17.37 -21.23
CA ASP A 301 -7.16 -18.31 -20.40
C ASP A 301 -6.55 -19.72 -20.43
N GLY A 302 -5.34 -19.87 -20.96
CA GLY A 302 -4.69 -21.16 -21.18
C GLY A 302 -4.72 -22.11 -19.98
N PRO A 303 -4.43 -21.67 -18.73
CA PRO A 303 -4.55 -22.53 -17.56
C PRO A 303 -5.97 -23.03 -17.28
N LEU A 304 -7.00 -22.22 -17.55
CA LEU A 304 -8.41 -22.60 -17.40
C LEU A 304 -8.79 -23.61 -18.49
N GLU A 305 -8.45 -23.32 -19.74
CA GLU A 305 -8.69 -24.21 -20.88
C GLU A 305 -8.05 -25.59 -20.66
N ALA A 306 -6.80 -25.62 -20.17
CA ALA A 306 -6.10 -26.85 -19.85
C ALA A 306 -6.80 -27.67 -18.75
N LEU A 307 -7.32 -27.01 -17.71
CA LEU A 307 -8.09 -27.68 -16.65
C LEU A 307 -9.45 -28.19 -17.15
N THR A 308 -10.13 -27.42 -17.99
CA THR A 308 -11.40 -27.83 -18.61
C THR A 308 -11.20 -29.06 -19.50
N ALA A 309 -10.17 -29.08 -20.33
CA ALA A 309 -9.85 -30.23 -21.17
C ALA A 309 -9.51 -31.48 -20.33
N ARG A 310 -8.74 -31.33 -19.25
CA ARG A 310 -8.44 -32.43 -18.31
C ARG A 310 -9.68 -32.95 -17.59
N MET A 311 -10.54 -32.04 -17.14
CA MET A 311 -11.81 -32.39 -16.50
C MET A 311 -12.69 -33.20 -17.45
N GLN A 312 -12.82 -32.76 -18.71
CA GLN A 312 -13.60 -33.46 -19.72
C GLN A 312 -13.01 -34.85 -20.01
N ALA A 313 -11.69 -34.96 -20.20
CA ALA A 313 -11.04 -36.24 -20.44
C ALA A 313 -11.24 -37.23 -19.27
N HIS A 314 -11.15 -36.77 -18.02
CA HIS A 314 -11.45 -37.61 -16.85
C HIS A 314 -12.93 -38.00 -16.79
N SER A 315 -13.84 -37.10 -17.16
CA SER A 315 -15.28 -37.40 -17.23
C SER A 315 -15.60 -38.44 -18.31
N ASP A 316 -15.00 -38.32 -19.49
CA ASP A 316 -15.17 -39.25 -20.60
C ASP A 316 -14.61 -40.64 -20.24
N ALA A 317 -13.54 -40.68 -19.43
CA ALA A 317 -12.97 -41.90 -18.87
C ALA A 317 -13.73 -42.45 -17.64
N LEU A 318 -14.85 -41.85 -17.26
CA LEU A 318 -15.66 -42.19 -16.07
C LEU A 318 -14.89 -42.07 -14.73
N GLU A 319 -13.81 -41.28 -14.70
CA GLU A 319 -12.98 -40.99 -13.52
C GLU A 319 -13.52 -39.78 -12.75
N PHE A 320 -14.75 -39.88 -12.24
CA PHE A 320 -15.50 -38.73 -11.68
C PHE A 320 -14.79 -38.01 -10.53
N GLU A 321 -14.03 -38.73 -9.70
CA GLU A 321 -13.25 -38.10 -8.61
C GLU A 321 -12.15 -37.18 -9.14
N ARG A 322 -11.45 -37.60 -10.20
CA ARG A 322 -10.40 -36.79 -10.85
C ARG A 322 -10.99 -35.63 -11.65
N ALA A 323 -12.15 -35.85 -12.27
CA ALA A 323 -12.91 -34.78 -12.91
C ALA A 323 -13.35 -33.72 -11.87
N ALA A 324 -13.87 -34.14 -10.71
CA ALA A 324 -14.24 -33.24 -9.61
C ALA A 324 -13.04 -32.45 -9.08
N GLN A 325 -11.88 -33.08 -8.89
CA GLN A 325 -10.65 -32.36 -8.51
C GLN A 325 -10.26 -31.30 -9.54
N SER A 326 -10.39 -31.59 -10.84
CA SER A 326 -10.09 -30.63 -11.92
C SER A 326 -11.08 -29.46 -11.92
N ARG A 327 -12.37 -29.73 -11.71
CA ARG A 327 -13.43 -28.72 -11.55
C ARG A 327 -13.16 -27.79 -10.37
N ASP A 328 -12.79 -28.34 -9.21
CA ASP A 328 -12.57 -27.54 -8.00
C ASP A 328 -11.30 -26.67 -8.13
N LYS A 329 -10.32 -27.10 -8.93
CA LYS A 329 -9.18 -26.25 -9.34
C LYS A 329 -9.61 -25.14 -10.28
N LEU A 330 -10.41 -25.47 -11.29
CA LEU A 330 -10.93 -24.53 -12.28
C LEU A 330 -11.68 -23.38 -11.58
N GLN A 331 -12.63 -23.70 -10.70
CA GLN A 331 -13.42 -22.71 -9.95
C GLN A 331 -12.54 -21.75 -9.13
N ARG A 332 -11.47 -22.26 -8.50
CA ARG A 332 -10.54 -21.42 -7.72
C ARG A 332 -9.76 -20.46 -8.60
N LEU A 333 -9.33 -20.90 -9.79
CA LEU A 333 -8.65 -20.03 -10.76
C LEU A 333 -9.62 -19.01 -11.39
N GLU A 334 -10.86 -19.40 -11.69
CA GLU A 334 -11.90 -18.49 -12.19
C GLU A 334 -12.20 -17.37 -11.18
N LEU A 335 -12.33 -17.71 -9.89
CA LEU A 335 -12.52 -16.71 -8.84
C LEU A 335 -11.33 -15.75 -8.74
N LEU A 336 -10.10 -16.25 -8.86
CA LEU A 336 -8.89 -15.42 -8.87
C LEU A 336 -8.89 -14.46 -10.07
N ARG A 337 -9.24 -14.96 -11.26
CA ARG A 337 -9.34 -14.17 -12.50
C ARG A 337 -10.41 -13.09 -12.38
N LEU A 338 -11.60 -13.45 -11.92
CA LEU A 338 -12.72 -12.51 -11.77
C LEU A 338 -12.37 -11.37 -10.80
N GLN A 339 -11.61 -11.65 -9.74
CA GLN A 339 -11.11 -10.62 -8.82
C GLN A 339 -10.14 -9.65 -9.51
N LEU A 340 -9.23 -10.15 -10.35
CA LEU A 340 -8.29 -9.33 -11.12
C LEU A 340 -9.01 -8.46 -12.16
N GLU A 341 -9.98 -9.01 -12.87
CA GLU A 341 -10.77 -8.27 -13.87
C GLU A 341 -11.56 -7.14 -13.23
N LYS A 342 -12.24 -7.41 -12.11
CA LYS A 342 -12.95 -6.40 -11.33
C LYS A 342 -12.03 -5.30 -10.83
N LEU A 343 -10.85 -5.66 -10.34
CA LEU A 343 -9.85 -4.70 -9.92
C LEU A 343 -9.37 -3.85 -11.09
N ARG A 344 -9.01 -4.47 -12.23
CA ARG A 344 -8.55 -3.75 -13.42
C ARG A 344 -9.61 -2.79 -13.93
N PHE A 345 -10.86 -3.24 -14.00
CA PHE A 345 -11.99 -2.40 -14.38
C PHE A 345 -12.16 -1.23 -13.38
N ALA A 346 -12.06 -1.47 -12.07
CA ALA A 346 -12.08 -0.40 -11.08
C ALA A 346 -10.93 0.60 -11.31
N VAL A 347 -9.70 0.12 -11.47
CA VAL A 347 -8.53 0.97 -11.75
C VAL A 347 -8.80 1.80 -13.01
N GLU A 348 -9.17 1.19 -14.13
CA GLU A 348 -9.36 1.87 -15.42
C GLU A 348 -10.50 2.90 -15.38
N THR A 349 -11.58 2.61 -14.63
CA THR A 349 -12.76 3.48 -14.55
C THR A 349 -12.66 4.58 -13.50
N LEU A 350 -11.74 4.50 -12.53
CA LEU A 350 -11.54 5.54 -11.50
C LEU A 350 -10.77 6.74 -12.05
N THR A 351 -11.40 7.44 -13.00
CA THR A 351 -10.89 8.67 -13.60
C THR A 351 -11.94 9.77 -13.49
N PHE A 352 -11.70 10.77 -12.64
CA PHE A 352 -12.62 11.87 -12.35
C PHE A 352 -11.89 13.06 -11.70
N ALA A 353 -12.54 14.22 -11.69
CA ALA A 353 -12.13 15.34 -10.86
C ALA A 353 -12.92 15.32 -9.55
N TYR A 354 -12.25 15.61 -8.44
CA TYR A 354 -12.85 15.62 -7.10
C TYR A 354 -12.63 16.99 -6.44
N PRO A 355 -13.62 17.90 -6.49
CA PRO A 355 -13.57 19.16 -5.77
C PRO A 355 -13.85 18.93 -4.28
N VAL A 356 -12.99 19.49 -3.43
CA VAL A 356 -13.11 19.40 -1.97
C VAL A 356 -12.96 20.78 -1.38
N THR A 357 -14.04 21.26 -0.76
CA THR A 357 -14.02 22.49 0.03
C THR A 357 -13.52 22.17 1.43
N GLY A 358 -12.43 22.83 1.78
CA GLY A 358 -11.69 22.61 3.01
C GLY A 358 -11.93 23.66 4.09
N HIS A 359 -11.06 23.62 5.09
CA HIS A 359 -10.97 24.62 6.13
C HIS A 359 -10.71 26.01 5.53
N GLY A 360 -11.44 27.04 5.99
CA GLY A 360 -11.31 28.41 5.48
C GLY A 360 -11.94 28.64 4.10
N ASN A 361 -12.86 27.77 3.67
CA ASN A 361 -13.50 27.79 2.35
C ASN A 361 -12.52 27.69 1.17
N GLU A 362 -11.29 27.23 1.42
CA GLU A 362 -10.35 26.93 0.35
C GLU A 362 -10.78 25.65 -0.36
N THR A 363 -11.16 25.77 -1.63
CA THR A 363 -11.54 24.62 -2.47
C THR A 363 -10.35 24.16 -3.28
N ARG A 364 -10.07 22.86 -3.23
CA ARG A 364 -9.07 22.20 -4.08
C ARG A 364 -9.71 21.15 -4.96
N VAL A 365 -9.20 21.02 -6.18
CA VAL A 365 -9.68 20.04 -7.16
C VAL A 365 -8.59 18.99 -7.36
N TYR A 366 -8.89 17.76 -6.98
CA TYR A 366 -8.00 16.62 -7.18
C TYR A 366 -8.31 15.95 -8.51
N LEU A 367 -7.33 15.88 -9.40
CA LEU A 367 -7.45 15.17 -10.67
C LEU A 367 -7.03 13.72 -10.45
N VAL A 368 -8.00 12.82 -10.43
CA VAL A 368 -7.78 11.38 -10.21
C VAL A 368 -7.80 10.69 -11.56
N LYS A 369 -6.74 9.95 -11.89
CA LYS A 369 -6.68 9.10 -13.07
C LYS A 369 -6.18 7.73 -12.67
N ARG A 370 -6.90 6.70 -13.11
CA ARG A 370 -6.62 5.30 -12.78
C ARG A 370 -6.49 5.02 -11.27
N GLY A 371 -7.33 5.66 -10.45
CA GLY A 371 -7.31 5.53 -8.99
C GLY A 371 -6.10 6.16 -8.29
N THR A 372 -5.33 7.02 -8.97
CA THR A 372 -4.21 7.77 -8.38
C THR A 372 -4.45 9.27 -8.52
N VAL A 373 -4.08 10.05 -7.51
CA VAL A 373 -4.20 11.51 -7.57
C VAL A 373 -3.01 12.08 -8.33
N ARG A 374 -3.24 12.51 -9.58
CA ARG A 374 -2.20 13.03 -10.49
C ARG A 374 -1.91 14.52 -10.29
N ALA A 375 -2.89 15.29 -9.81
CA ALA A 375 -2.69 16.70 -9.46
C ALA A 375 -3.63 17.16 -8.33
N ASP A 376 -3.17 18.15 -7.56
CA ASP A 376 -3.93 18.85 -6.52
C ASP A 376 -4.02 20.36 -6.82
N LEU A 377 -5.02 20.77 -7.61
CA LEU A 377 -5.13 22.15 -8.06
C LEU A 377 -5.97 22.99 -7.09
N LYS A 378 -5.71 24.30 -7.02
CA LYS A 378 -6.65 25.24 -6.40
C LYS A 378 -7.82 25.46 -7.35
N LEU A 379 -8.99 25.78 -6.80
CA LEU A 379 -10.12 26.17 -7.63
C LEU A 379 -9.76 27.47 -8.38
N PRO A 380 -9.83 27.49 -9.73
CA PRO A 380 -9.45 28.66 -10.51
C PRO A 380 -10.44 29.81 -10.28
N VAL A 381 -9.94 31.00 -9.97
CA VAL A 381 -10.74 32.21 -9.76
C VAL A 381 -10.57 33.24 -10.89
N SER A 382 -9.47 33.16 -11.64
CA SER A 382 -9.20 34.06 -12.77
C SER A 382 -9.21 33.33 -14.11
N ARG A 383 -9.49 34.06 -15.20
CA ARG A 383 -9.47 33.50 -16.56
C ARG A 383 -8.16 32.81 -16.92
N ARG A 384 -7.03 33.33 -16.42
CA ARG A 384 -5.72 32.71 -16.60
C ARG A 384 -5.65 31.36 -15.90
N GLU A 385 -6.07 31.28 -14.64
CA GLU A 385 -6.09 30.03 -13.87
C GLU A 385 -7.07 29.00 -14.45
N GLN A 386 -8.19 29.44 -15.01
CA GLN A 386 -9.14 28.57 -15.71
C GLN A 386 -8.50 27.92 -16.95
N LEU A 387 -7.76 28.71 -17.74
CA LEU A 387 -7.01 28.20 -18.90
C LEU A 387 -5.91 27.23 -18.46
N GLU A 388 -5.16 27.55 -17.40
CA GLU A 388 -4.14 26.67 -16.82
C GLU A 388 -4.76 25.37 -16.29
N PHE A 389 -5.92 25.43 -15.63
CA PHE A 389 -6.67 24.26 -15.18
C PHE A 389 -7.12 23.37 -16.36
N ALA A 390 -7.63 23.98 -17.43
CA ALA A 390 -8.04 23.26 -18.63
C ALA A 390 -6.86 22.60 -19.35
N GLU A 391 -5.69 23.22 -19.35
CA GLU A 391 -4.45 22.64 -19.88
C GLU A 391 -3.98 21.45 -19.03
N TRP A 392 -3.90 21.62 -17.72
CA TRP A 392 -3.54 20.55 -16.79
C TRP A 392 -4.49 19.36 -16.87
N SER A 393 -5.80 19.61 -16.91
CA SER A 393 -6.82 18.59 -17.04
C SER A 393 -6.67 17.83 -18.36
N ARG A 394 -6.46 18.54 -19.48
CA ARG A 394 -6.22 17.90 -20.78
C ARG A 394 -4.96 17.06 -20.76
N ARG A 395 -3.86 17.58 -20.22
CA ARG A 395 -2.60 16.86 -20.12
C ARG A 395 -2.72 15.60 -19.27
N ILE A 396 -3.41 15.65 -18.14
CA ILE A 396 -3.55 14.48 -17.28
C ILE A 396 -4.52 13.46 -17.89
N PHE A 397 -5.72 13.87 -18.28
CA PHE A 397 -6.75 12.93 -18.72
C PHE A 397 -6.52 12.40 -20.14
N HIS A 398 -6.01 13.22 -21.07
CA HIS A 398 -5.80 12.82 -22.47
C HIS A 398 -4.35 12.46 -22.82
N ALA A 399 -3.40 12.53 -21.87
CA ALA A 399 -2.06 12.00 -22.15
C ALA A 399 -2.16 10.52 -22.55
N PRO A 400 -1.57 10.13 -23.71
CA PRO A 400 -1.47 8.74 -24.11
C PRO A 400 -0.56 8.03 -23.12
N GLU A 401 -1.16 7.36 -22.15
CA GLU A 401 -0.44 6.49 -21.25
C GLU A 401 -0.37 5.10 -21.88
N ARG A 402 0.82 4.51 -21.91
CA ARG A 402 0.94 3.09 -22.25
C ARG A 402 0.05 2.33 -21.26
N PRO A 403 -0.80 1.39 -21.71
CA PRO A 403 -1.52 0.52 -20.80
C PRO A 403 -0.49 -0.27 -20.01
N THR A 404 -0.12 0.25 -18.84
CA THR A 404 0.67 -0.49 -17.87
C THR A 404 -0.28 -1.56 -17.36
N ARG A 405 -0.12 -2.77 -17.91
CA ARG A 405 -0.82 -3.99 -17.47
C ARG A 405 -0.54 -4.30 -16.00
N GLN A 406 0.58 -3.79 -15.51
CA GLN A 406 0.96 -3.80 -14.11
C GLN A 406 0.50 -2.51 -13.45
N VAL A 407 -0.35 -2.61 -12.43
CA VAL A 407 -0.58 -1.46 -11.52
C VAL A 407 0.70 -1.31 -10.71
N PRO A 408 1.43 -0.19 -10.82
CA PRO A 408 2.62 0.00 -10.03
C PRO A 408 2.25 -0.11 -8.57
N THR A 409 3.00 -0.92 -7.83
CA THR A 409 2.72 -1.24 -6.44
C THR A 409 2.57 0.01 -5.55
N HIS A 410 3.22 1.11 -5.93
CA HIS A 410 3.13 2.40 -5.26
C HIS A 410 1.83 3.16 -5.54
N GLU A 411 1.14 2.91 -6.66
CA GLU A 411 -0.15 3.53 -7.01
C GLU A 411 -1.32 2.86 -6.26
N ILE A 412 -1.18 1.58 -5.92
CA ILE A 412 -2.20 0.77 -5.24
C ILE A 412 -2.61 1.36 -3.88
N ASP A 413 -1.65 1.82 -3.10
CA ASP A 413 -1.92 2.42 -1.79
C ASP A 413 -2.79 3.70 -1.92
N GLU A 414 -2.65 4.50 -3.00
CA GLU A 414 -3.54 5.65 -3.26
C GLU A 414 -4.92 5.21 -3.74
N LEU A 415 -5.00 4.17 -4.57
CA LEU A 415 -6.27 3.58 -4.99
C LEU A 415 -7.08 3.03 -3.82
N LEU A 416 -6.43 2.27 -2.93
CA LEU A 416 -7.07 1.72 -1.72
C LEU A 416 -7.51 2.83 -0.77
N LEU A 417 -6.73 3.91 -0.69
CA LEU A 417 -7.06 5.11 0.05
C LEU A 417 -8.33 5.76 -0.48
N LEU A 418 -8.40 6.01 -1.79
CA LEU A 418 -9.60 6.57 -2.44
C LEU A 418 -10.81 5.67 -2.23
N SER A 419 -10.64 4.35 -2.42
CA SER A 419 -11.71 3.38 -2.19
C SER A 419 -12.25 3.44 -0.77
N SER A 420 -11.37 3.42 0.23
CA SER A 420 -11.81 3.51 1.63
C SER A 420 -12.43 4.87 1.97
N TRP A 421 -11.95 5.94 1.34
CA TRP A 421 -12.49 7.30 1.52
C TRP A 421 -13.94 7.40 1.04
N PHE A 422 -14.22 6.98 -0.19
CA PHE A 422 -15.56 7.08 -0.78
C PHE A 422 -16.56 6.09 -0.16
N GLN A 423 -16.11 4.92 0.29
CA GLN A 423 -16.96 4.01 1.07
C GLN A 423 -17.43 4.65 2.39
N ARG A 424 -16.54 5.33 3.10
CA ARG A 424 -16.88 5.99 4.38
C ARG A 424 -17.64 7.29 4.20
N ASN A 425 -17.48 7.94 3.05
CA ASN A 425 -18.11 9.20 2.74
C ASN A 425 -18.87 9.11 1.40
N PRO A 426 -20.01 8.39 1.32
CA PRO A 426 -20.75 8.22 0.07
C PRO A 426 -21.19 9.54 -0.58
N GLY A 427 -21.48 10.57 0.23
CA GLY A 427 -21.85 11.91 -0.26
C GLY A 427 -20.71 12.66 -0.94
N GLU A 428 -19.45 12.31 -0.66
CA GLU A 428 -18.29 12.88 -1.37
C GLU A 428 -18.17 12.31 -2.79
N PHE A 429 -18.59 11.06 -2.99
CA PHE A 429 -18.54 10.42 -4.31
C PHE A 429 -19.50 11.10 -5.30
N SER A 430 -20.69 11.50 -4.83
CA SER A 430 -21.66 12.24 -5.66
C SER A 430 -21.19 13.64 -6.09
N ARG A 431 -20.13 14.18 -5.48
CA ARG A 431 -19.53 15.48 -5.85
C ARG A 431 -18.43 15.35 -6.92
N THR A 432 -18.08 14.13 -7.31
CA THR A 432 -17.09 13.90 -8.36
C THR A 432 -17.65 14.29 -9.72
N LEU A 433 -16.78 14.80 -10.59
CA LEU A 433 -17.12 15.27 -11.93
C LEU A 433 -16.36 14.46 -12.96
N ALA A 434 -17.01 14.12 -14.07
CA ALA A 434 -16.31 13.56 -15.21
C ALA A 434 -15.27 14.59 -15.74
N PRO A 435 -14.14 14.15 -16.32
CA PRO A 435 -13.10 15.05 -16.83
C PRO A 435 -13.63 16.20 -17.69
N GLU A 436 -14.55 15.91 -18.61
CA GLU A 436 -15.17 16.88 -19.51
C GLU A 436 -16.13 17.85 -18.82
N GLN A 437 -16.77 17.42 -17.74
CA GLN A 437 -17.63 18.28 -16.91
C GLN A 437 -16.76 19.22 -16.07
N ALA A 438 -15.67 18.71 -15.48
CA ALA A 438 -14.74 19.51 -14.70
C ALA A 438 -14.08 20.63 -15.54
N VAL A 439 -13.71 20.35 -16.80
CA VAL A 439 -13.19 21.37 -17.72
C VAL A 439 -14.26 22.40 -18.07
N ARG A 440 -15.52 22.00 -18.26
CA ARG A 440 -16.63 22.93 -18.52
C ARG A 440 -16.98 23.80 -17.32
N GLU A 441 -16.87 23.26 -16.11
CA GLU A 441 -17.26 23.96 -14.88
C GLU A 441 -16.15 24.88 -14.35
N PHE A 442 -14.88 24.47 -14.46
CA PHE A 442 -13.75 25.20 -13.89
C PHE A 442 -12.78 25.78 -14.93
N GLY A 443 -12.89 25.39 -16.20
CA GLY A 443 -12.00 25.82 -17.28
C GLY A 443 -12.62 26.75 -18.31
N ALA A 444 -13.89 27.13 -18.14
CA ALA A 444 -14.66 27.96 -19.07
C ALA A 444 -14.66 29.45 -18.68
#